data_AF-A0A4Q5SL42-F1
#
_entry.id   AF-A0A4Q5SL42-F1
#
_cell.length_a   1.000
_cell.length_b   1.000
_cell.length_c   1.000
_cell.angle_alpha   90.00
_cell.angle_beta   90.00
_cell.angle_gamma   90.00
#
_symmetry.space_group_name_H-M   'P 1'
#
loop_
_entity.id
_entity.type
_entity.pdbx_description
1 polymer ?
#
loop_
_entity_poly.entity_id
_entity_poly.type
_entity_poly.pdbx_seq_one_letter_code
_entity_poly.pdbx_strand_id
1 'polypeptide(L)' 'QRRAQAAADYLVSQGVDTARLDVVGYGSSRLLAGVPATSADNRRVMAVMLN' A
#
# COMPACT_ATOMS: atom_id res chain seq x y z
N GLN A 1 7.58 0.39 2.29
CA GLN A 1 7.79 1.11 1.03
C GLN A 1 7.67 0.23 -0.21
N ARG A 2 8.59 -0.72 -0.45
CA ARG A 2 8.69 -1.47 -1.73
C ARG A 2 7.38 -1.99 -2.35
N ARG A 3 6.49 -2.64 -1.58
CA ARG A 3 5.22 -3.17 -2.13
C ARG A 3 4.25 -2.07 -2.57
N ALA A 4 4.14 -1.01 -1.78
CA ALA A 4 3.30 0.14 -2.13
C ALA A 4 3.85 0.84 -3.39
N GLN A 5 5.17 0.96 -3.51
CA GLN A 5 5.81 1.50 -4.71
C GLN A 5 5.52 0.64 -5.94
N ALA A 6 5.69 -0.68 -5.85
CA ALA A 6 5.42 -1.57 -6.98
C ALA A 6 3.96 -1.49 -7.47
N ALA A 7 3.00 -1.33 -6.55
CA ALA A 7 1.60 -1.11 -6.93
C ALA A 7 1.40 0.26 -7.62
N ALA A 8 2.05 1.31 -7.11
CA ALA A 8 2.01 2.64 -7.72
C ALA A 8 2.65 2.65 -9.12
N ASP A 9 3.81 2.03 -9.28
CA ASP A 9 4.52 1.91 -10.57
C ASP A 9 3.64 1.20 -11.60
N TYR A 10 2.94 0.14 -11.18
CA TYR A 10 1.96 -0.52 -12.03
C TYR A 10 0.82 0.42 -12.44
N LEU A 11 0.20 1.14 -11.50
CA LEU A 11 -0.88 2.09 -11.83
C LEU A 11 -0.42 3.19 -12.80
N VAL A 12 0.80 3.70 -12.61
CA VAL A 12 1.41 4.68 -13.52
C VAL A 12 1.60 4.08 -14.91
N SER A 13 2.05 2.83 -15.00
CA SER A 13 2.14 2.11 -16.28
C SER A 13 0.78 1.92 -16.97
N GLN A 14 -0.31 1.97 -16.21
CA GLN A 14 -1.69 1.93 -16.73
C GLN A 14 -2.25 3.33 -17.04
N GLY A 15 -1.43 4.38 -16.92
CA GLY A 15 -1.80 5.76 -17.27
C GLY A 15 -2.34 6.60 -16.11
N VAL A 16 -2.21 6.15 -14.87
CA VAL A 16 -2.53 7.00 -13.71
C VAL A 16 -1.43 8.05 -13.52
N ASP A 17 -1.83 9.31 -13.45
CA ASP A 17 -0.91 10.42 -13.15
C ASP A 17 -0.31 10.25 -11.75
N THR A 18 1.02 10.35 -11.65
CA THR A 18 1.76 10.25 -10.38
C THR A 18 1.32 11.30 -9.37
N ALA A 19 0.88 12.49 -9.83
CA ALA A 19 0.39 13.55 -8.96
C ALA A 19 -0.90 13.17 -8.21
N ARG A 20 -1.58 12.08 -8.59
CA ARG A 20 -2.80 11.57 -7.95
C ARG A 20 -2.53 10.49 -6.91
N LEU A 21 -1.26 10.13 -6.67
CA LEU A 21 -0.88 8.98 -5.86
C LEU A 21 0.02 9.37 -4.68
N ASP A 22 -0.48 9.15 -3.47
CA ASP A 22 0.32 9.16 -2.25
C ASP A 22 0.76 7.75 -1.88
N VAL A 23 2.08 7.50 -1.87
CA VAL A 23 2.65 6.16 -1.64
C VAL A 23 3.30 6.07 -0.26
N VAL A 24 2.62 5.40 0.68
CA VAL A 24 3.07 5.28 2.07
C VAL A 24 3.37 3.83 2.45
N GLY A 25 4.53 3.60 3.07
CA GLY A 25 4.92 2.32 3.62
C GLY A 25 4.84 2.25 5.14
N TYR A 26 3.77 1.66 5.69
CA TYR A 26 3.57 1.58 7.15
C TYR A 26 4.41 0.53 7.89
N GLY A 27 4.98 -0.46 7.18
CA GLY A 27 5.71 -1.55 7.84
C GLY A 27 4.82 -2.27 8.87
N SER A 28 5.32 -2.48 10.07
CA SER A 28 4.59 -3.12 11.18
C SER A 28 3.73 -2.15 12.02
N SER A 29 3.68 -0.86 11.68
CA SER A 29 2.94 0.13 12.49
C SER A 29 1.41 0.10 12.30
N ARG A 30 0.91 -0.59 11.28
CA ARG A 30 -0.54 -0.72 10.98
C ARG A 30 -0.94 -2.16 10.66
N LEU A 31 -0.86 -3.03 11.65
CA LEU A 31 -1.33 -4.42 11.56
C LEU A 31 -2.87 -4.49 11.51
N LEU A 32 -3.40 -5.58 10.96
CA LEU A 32 -4.84 -5.86 11.02
C LEU A 32 -5.24 -6.17 12.46
N ALA A 33 -6.35 -5.59 12.91
CA ALA A 33 -6.91 -5.87 14.22
C ALA A 33 -7.30 -7.35 14.33
N GLY A 34 -6.93 -8.00 15.45
CA GLY A 34 -7.21 -9.41 15.68
C GLY A 34 -6.34 -10.41 14.89
N VAL A 35 -5.39 -9.94 14.09
CA VAL A 35 -4.49 -10.81 13.31
C VAL A 35 -3.09 -10.84 13.96
N PRO A 36 -2.50 -12.04 14.18
CA PRO A 36 -1.14 -12.14 14.72
C PRO A 36 -0.12 -11.35 13.90
N ALA A 37 0.82 -10.66 14.57
CA ALA A 37 1.82 -9.82 13.90
C ALA A 37 2.68 -10.56 12.87
N THR A 38 2.89 -11.86 13.07
CA THR A 38 3.64 -12.75 12.17
C THR A 38 2.83 -13.22 10.96
N SER A 39 1.51 -13.02 10.93
CA SER A 39 0.66 -13.46 9.82
C SER A 39 1.08 -12.84 8.49
N ALA A 40 0.97 -13.64 7.44
CA ALA A 40 1.15 -13.18 6.06
C ALA A 40 0.14 -12.09 5.66
N ASP A 41 -1.05 -12.09 6.24
CA ASP A 41 -2.12 -11.13 5.92
C ASP A 41 -1.72 -9.69 6.24
N ASN A 42 -0.78 -9.49 7.17
CA ASN A 42 -0.23 -8.18 7.47
C ASN A 42 0.66 -7.62 6.35
N ARG A 43 1.17 -8.46 5.45
CA ARG A 43 2.02 -8.07 4.31
C ARG A 43 1.17 -7.69 3.09
N ARG A 44 0.40 -6.61 3.22
CA ARG A 44 -0.58 -6.16 2.22
C ARG A 44 -0.29 -4.76 1.65
N VAL A 45 -1.03 -4.39 0.61
CA VAL A 45 -1.16 -3.02 0.08
C VAL A 45 -2.65 -2.65 0.13
N MET A 46 -2.97 -1.42 0.51
CA MET A 46 -4.34 -0.91 0.50
C MET A 46 -4.37 0.38 -0.33
N ALA A 47 -5.38 0.53 -1.19
CA ALA A 47 -5.68 1.76 -1.90
C ALA A 47 -6.94 2.38 -1.29
N VAL A 48 -6.88 3.67 -1.00
CA VAL A 48 -8.00 4.45 -0.46
C VAL A 48 -8.11 5.76 -1.24
N MET A 49 -9.31 6.27 -1.41
CA MET A 49 -9.54 7.58 -2.00
C MET A 49 -9.31 8.65 -0.93
N LEU A 50 -8.52 9.67 -1.26
CA LEU A 50 -8.36 10.86 -0.43
C LEU A 50 -9.40 11.88 -0.87
N ASN A 51 -10.08 12.49 0.11
CA ASN A 51 -11.11 13.50 -0.10
C ASN A 51 -10.51 14.90 -0.06
#